data_AF-A0A917MS32-F1
#
_entry.id   AF-A0A917MS32-F1
#
_cell.length_a   1.000
_cell.length_b   1.000
_cell.length_c   1.000
_cell.angle_alpha   90.00
_cell.angle_beta   90.00
_cell.angle_gamma   90.00
#
_symmetry.space_group_name_H-M   'P 1'
#
loop_
_entity.id
_entity.type
_entity.pdbx_description
1 polymer ?
#
loop_
_entity_poly.entity_id
_entity_poly.type
_entity_poly.pdbx_seq_one_letter_code
_entity_poly.pdbx_strand_id
1 'polypeptide(L)'
;MGLFSFFNRQPHNDQAVAQDTASLMGDIPEDIFVEKEQPGTTQPEEKQNGTPINSIHLLYDFLDKNYESKGYNDALINPDNTHLDQNIVALKNDLERSIRKVKTYYEDFIRQINFHIASRSRSGMVDTVEELAVKKEIAESHIKQVIEIEEQARNDEGVGHGIIISYTRGFRNGLAAISGHSILNKHF
;
A
#
# COMPACT_ATOMS: atom_id res chain seq x y z
N MET A 1 34.44 -48.49 9.02
CA MET A 1 35.62 -48.78 8.18
C MET A 1 35.14 -49.28 6.83
N GLY A 2 35.47 -48.55 5.73
CA GLY A 2 35.47 -48.92 4.29
C GLY A 2 34.28 -49.68 3.69
N LEU A 3 33.48 -49.13 2.76
CA LEU A 3 33.72 -48.96 1.31
C LEU A 3 34.16 -50.24 0.57
N PHE A 4 33.53 -50.51 -0.58
CA PHE A 4 33.82 -51.40 -1.72
C PHE A 4 32.59 -52.27 -2.06
N SER A 5 32.13 -52.53 -3.28
CA SER A 5 32.37 -52.02 -4.65
C SER A 5 31.25 -52.61 -5.51
N PHE A 6 30.85 -51.90 -6.57
CA PHE A 6 30.00 -52.41 -7.65
C PHE A 6 30.68 -53.57 -8.41
N PHE A 7 29.90 -54.59 -8.79
CA PHE A 7 30.28 -55.49 -9.88
C PHE A 7 29.06 -55.84 -10.76
N ASN A 8 29.24 -55.53 -12.03
CA ASN A 8 28.35 -55.68 -13.16
C ASN A 8 28.39 -57.13 -13.70
N ARG A 9 27.25 -57.68 -14.15
CA ARG A 9 27.22 -58.77 -15.14
C ARG A 9 25.87 -58.87 -15.86
N GLN A 10 25.87 -58.41 -17.10
CA GLN A 10 24.97 -58.77 -18.22
C GLN A 10 25.41 -60.14 -18.81
N PRO A 11 24.58 -60.89 -19.60
CA PRO A 11 24.21 -60.48 -20.97
C PRO A 11 22.88 -61.00 -21.59
N HIS A 12 22.43 -60.29 -22.66
CA HIS A 12 21.75 -60.69 -23.93
C HIS A 12 20.56 -61.70 -23.90
N ASN A 13 19.47 -61.58 -24.70
CA ASN A 13 19.41 -61.26 -26.13
C ASN A 13 17.97 -61.00 -26.66
N ASP A 14 17.87 -60.08 -27.63
CA ASP A 14 17.01 -59.96 -28.83
C ASP A 14 15.48 -60.17 -28.89
N GLN A 15 14.78 -59.05 -29.25
CA GLN A 15 13.76 -58.79 -30.29
C GLN A 15 12.87 -59.95 -30.80
N ALA A 16 11.55 -59.86 -31.05
CA ALA A 16 10.55 -58.81 -31.29
C ALA A 16 9.15 -59.38 -30.91
N VAL A 17 8.09 -58.59 -30.71
CA VAL A 17 6.98 -58.34 -31.67
C VAL A 17 5.98 -57.41 -30.97
N ALA A 18 5.36 -56.53 -31.77
CA ALA A 18 4.48 -55.42 -31.40
C ALA A 18 3.15 -55.81 -30.72
N GLN A 19 2.52 -54.75 -30.15
CA GLN A 19 1.13 -54.59 -29.65
C GLN A 19 0.89 -54.86 -28.16
N ASP A 20 0.94 -53.79 -27.36
CA ASP A 20 -0.25 -53.23 -26.68
C ASP A 20 0.18 -52.09 -25.74
N THR A 21 0.13 -50.85 -26.22
CA THR A 21 0.31 -49.64 -25.39
C THR A 21 -0.99 -49.22 -24.69
N ALA A 22 -1.84 -50.17 -24.33
CA ALA A 22 -3.13 -49.92 -23.66
C ALA A 22 -3.09 -50.18 -22.14
N SER A 23 -1.92 -50.37 -21.52
CA SER A 23 -1.82 -50.68 -20.07
C SER A 23 -0.90 -49.74 -19.28
N LEU A 24 -0.74 -48.48 -19.69
CA LEU A 24 0.04 -47.46 -18.97
C LEU A 24 -0.82 -46.30 -18.45
N MET A 25 -2.14 -46.47 -18.37
CA MET A 25 -2.97 -45.65 -17.49
C MET A 25 -3.22 -46.47 -16.24
N GLY A 26 -2.42 -46.24 -15.19
CA GLY A 26 -2.79 -46.69 -13.86
C GLY A 26 -4.15 -46.06 -13.51
N ASP A 27 -5.08 -46.87 -13.02
CA ASP A 27 -6.40 -46.42 -12.59
C ASP A 27 -6.23 -45.23 -11.64
N ILE A 28 -6.71 -44.06 -12.07
CA ILE A 28 -6.75 -42.87 -11.24
C ILE A 28 -7.90 -43.10 -10.24
N PRO A 29 -7.63 -43.21 -8.92
CA PRO A 29 -8.68 -43.45 -7.96
C PRO A 29 -9.73 -42.33 -7.99
N GLU A 30 -11.02 -42.71 -7.99
CA GLU A 30 -12.16 -41.78 -8.09
C GLU A 30 -12.14 -40.67 -7.03
N ASP A 31 -11.52 -40.91 -5.88
CA ASP A 31 -11.36 -39.93 -4.80
C ASP A 31 -10.57 -38.66 -5.20
N ILE A 32 -9.82 -38.68 -6.31
CA ILE A 32 -9.16 -37.49 -6.87
C ILE A 32 -10.17 -36.56 -7.55
N PHE A 33 -11.29 -37.09 -8.04
CA PHE A 33 -12.32 -36.34 -8.77
C PHE A 33 -13.47 -35.87 -7.87
N VAL A 34 -13.46 -36.22 -6.59
CA VAL A 34 -14.46 -35.74 -5.62
C VAL A 34 -14.09 -34.32 -5.19
N GLU A 35 -14.76 -33.34 -5.80
CA GLU A 35 -14.74 -31.95 -5.36
C GLU A 35 -15.39 -31.86 -3.97
N LYS A 36 -14.55 -31.68 -2.93
CA LYS A 36 -15.00 -31.62 -1.53
C LYS A 36 -15.49 -30.23 -1.09
N GLU A 37 -15.48 -29.24 -1.97
CA GLU A 37 -15.92 -27.88 -1.65
C GLU A 37 -17.35 -27.64 -2.12
N GLN A 38 -18.20 -27.18 -1.19
CA GLN A 38 -19.56 -26.76 -1.49
C GLN A 38 -19.52 -25.45 -2.29
N PRO A 39 -20.27 -25.31 -3.41
CA PRO A 39 -20.36 -24.06 -4.14
C PRO A 39 -21.15 -23.06 -3.28
N GLY A 40 -20.44 -22.18 -2.58
CA GLY A 40 -21.09 -21.17 -1.73
C GLY A 40 -20.24 -20.58 -0.59
N THR A 41 -19.07 -21.15 -0.29
CA THR A 41 -18.14 -20.46 0.62
C THR A 41 -17.20 -19.64 -0.22
N THR A 42 -17.63 -18.43 -0.58
CA THR A 42 -16.70 -17.36 -0.94
C THR A 42 -15.71 -17.21 0.21
N GLN A 43 -14.55 -17.86 0.10
CA GLN A 43 -13.34 -17.30 0.69
C GLN A 43 -13.33 -15.84 0.25
N PRO A 44 -13.17 -14.86 1.15
CA PRO A 44 -12.99 -13.51 0.71
C PRO A 44 -11.77 -13.57 -0.20
N GLU A 45 -11.99 -13.38 -1.51
CA GLU A 45 -10.92 -13.14 -2.45
C GLU A 45 -10.06 -12.07 -1.79
N GLU A 46 -8.87 -12.47 -1.33
CA GLU A 46 -7.84 -11.52 -1.01
C GLU A 46 -7.71 -10.68 -2.27
N LYS A 47 -8.24 -9.46 -2.21
CA LYS A 47 -8.01 -8.44 -3.22
C LYS A 47 -6.50 -8.23 -3.29
N GLN A 48 -5.81 -9.06 -4.07
CA GLN A 48 -4.40 -8.92 -4.41
C GLN A 48 -4.18 -7.80 -5.44
N ASN A 49 -5.01 -6.75 -5.36
CA ASN A 49 -4.76 -5.43 -5.90
C ASN A 49 -4.77 -4.46 -4.73
N GLY A 50 -3.94 -4.73 -3.73
CA GLY A 50 -3.66 -3.79 -2.66
C GLY A 50 -2.96 -2.59 -3.28
N THR A 51 -3.64 -1.44 -3.32
CA THR A 51 -3.01 -0.15 -3.60
C THR A 51 -1.68 -0.10 -2.85
N PRO A 52 -0.56 0.25 -3.50
CA PRO A 52 0.73 0.28 -2.81
C PRO A 52 0.56 1.10 -1.53
N ILE A 53 0.94 0.50 -0.39
CA ILE A 53 0.72 1.06 0.96
C ILE A 53 1.29 2.49 1.07
N ASN A 54 2.26 2.84 0.22
CA ASN A 54 2.93 4.14 0.19
C ASN A 54 2.69 4.93 -1.12
N SER A 55 1.60 4.66 -1.83
CA SER A 55 1.22 5.42 -3.03
C SER A 55 0.72 6.84 -2.69
N ILE A 56 0.55 7.68 -3.71
CA ILE A 56 0.00 9.03 -3.53
C ILE A 56 -1.39 9.06 -2.87
N HIS A 57 -2.16 7.98 -2.99
CA HIS A 57 -3.46 7.84 -2.32
C HIS A 57 -3.34 7.92 -0.79
N LEU A 58 -2.25 7.41 -0.20
CA LEU A 58 -2.01 7.54 1.24
C LEU A 58 -1.98 9.01 1.67
N LEU A 59 -1.39 9.88 0.84
CA LEU A 59 -1.30 11.30 1.12
C LEU A 59 -2.69 11.96 0.98
N TYR A 60 -3.45 11.64 -0.07
CA TYR A 60 -4.81 12.15 -0.23
C TYR A 60 -5.75 11.69 0.89
N ASP A 61 -5.70 10.40 1.27
CA ASP A 61 -6.47 9.87 2.40
C ASP A 61 -6.13 10.57 3.71
N PHE A 62 -4.91 11.08 3.86
CA PHE A 62 -4.52 11.88 5.02
C PHE A 62 -5.08 13.31 4.94
N LEU A 63 -5.04 13.93 3.76
CA LEU A 63 -5.53 15.28 3.48
C LEU A 63 -7.06 15.40 3.58
N ASP A 64 -7.78 14.36 3.16
CA ASP A 64 -9.26 14.34 3.14
C ASP A 64 -9.88 14.12 4.52
N LYS A 65 -9.07 13.81 5.54
CA LYS A 65 -9.56 13.63 6.91
C LYS A 65 -10.04 14.95 7.50
N ASN A 66 -11.26 14.92 8.04
CA ASN A 66 -11.79 16.03 8.82
C ASN A 66 -11.34 15.91 10.30
N TYR A 67 -10.59 16.89 10.78
CA TYR A 67 -10.10 16.93 12.16
C TYR A 67 -10.94 17.82 13.10
N GLU A 68 -12.10 18.32 12.64
CA GLU A 68 -12.99 19.16 13.44
C GLU A 68 -13.50 18.44 14.69
N SER A 69 -13.92 17.17 14.56
CA SER A 69 -14.37 16.38 15.72
C SER A 69 -13.25 16.15 16.74
N LYS A 70 -12.02 15.90 16.27
CA LYS A 70 -10.86 15.76 17.15
C LYS A 70 -10.60 17.07 17.91
N GLY A 71 -10.56 18.20 17.20
CA GLY A 71 -10.36 19.51 17.80
C GLY A 71 -11.42 19.84 18.84
N TYR A 72 -12.69 19.57 18.52
CA TYR A 72 -13.80 19.78 19.45
C TYR A 72 -13.63 18.99 20.74
N ASN A 73 -13.36 17.69 20.65
CA ASN A 73 -13.17 16.83 21.81
C ASN A 73 -11.92 17.22 22.62
N ASP A 74 -10.82 17.57 21.95
CA ASP A 74 -9.59 18.03 22.60
C ASP A 74 -9.84 19.29 23.45
N ALA A 75 -10.65 20.23 22.95
CA ALA A 75 -11.02 21.44 23.71
C ALA A 75 -11.87 21.11 24.94
N LEU A 76 -12.78 20.13 24.86
CA LEU A 76 -13.58 19.69 26.01
C LEU A 76 -12.73 19.07 27.13
N ILE A 77 -11.61 18.43 26.77
CA ILE A 77 -10.69 17.79 27.71
C ILE A 77 -9.69 18.80 28.28
N ASN A 78 -9.06 19.60 27.41
CA ASN A 78 -8.05 20.58 27.79
C ASN A 78 -8.21 21.89 26.99
N PRO A 79 -8.97 22.87 27.53
CA PRO A 79 -9.30 24.12 26.85
C PRO A 79 -8.19 25.18 26.98
N ASP A 80 -6.94 24.81 26.71
CA ASP A 80 -5.79 25.73 26.72
C ASP A 80 -5.19 25.90 25.31
N ASN A 81 -4.73 27.12 25.01
CA ASN A 81 -4.06 27.45 23.74
C ASN A 81 -2.74 26.66 23.59
N THR A 82 -2.03 26.38 24.68
CA THR A 82 -0.82 25.54 24.63
C THR A 82 -1.12 24.15 24.07
N HIS A 83 -2.26 23.57 24.48
CA HIS A 83 -2.68 22.25 24.00
C HIS A 83 -3.10 22.29 22.53
N LEU A 84 -3.76 23.36 22.09
CA LEU A 84 -4.06 23.59 20.67
C LEU A 84 -2.78 23.67 19.84
N ASP A 85 -1.80 24.48 20.25
CA ASP A 85 -0.56 24.69 19.50
C ASP A 85 0.25 23.39 19.39
N GLN A 86 0.36 22.62 20.48
CA GLN A 86 1.03 21.32 20.48
C GLN A 86 0.38 20.33 19.51
N ASN A 87 -0.95 20.28 19.46
CA ASN A 87 -1.67 19.40 18.53
C ASN A 87 -1.54 19.85 17.08
N ILE A 88 -1.51 21.15 16.80
CA ILE A 88 -1.24 21.68 15.45
C ILE A 88 0.15 21.25 15.00
N VAL A 89 1.17 21.37 15.86
CA VAL A 89 2.53 20.91 15.56
C VAL A 89 2.56 19.39 15.32
N ALA A 90 1.83 18.61 16.12
CA ALA A 90 1.72 17.16 15.90
C ALA A 90 1.11 16.83 14.53
N LEU A 91 0.02 17.50 14.14
CA LEU A 91 -0.61 17.33 12.82
C LEU A 91 0.34 17.71 11.67
N LYS A 92 1.09 18.80 11.81
CA LYS A 92 2.12 19.20 10.83
C LYS A 92 3.20 18.12 10.67
N ASN A 93 3.68 17.56 11.78
CA ASN A 93 4.69 16.50 11.76
C ASN A 93 4.16 15.20 11.13
N ASP A 94 2.89 14.87 11.36
CA ASP A 94 2.25 13.70 10.76
C ASP A 94 2.04 13.86 9.25
N LEU A 95 1.68 15.06 8.80
CA LEU A 95 1.64 15.42 7.38
C LEU A 95 3.02 15.27 6.74
N GLU A 96 4.05 15.88 7.34
CA GLU A 96 5.44 15.79 6.85
C GLU A 96 5.93 14.34 6.76
N ARG A 97 5.62 13.53 7.78
CA ARG A 97 5.95 12.10 7.79
C ARG A 97 5.27 11.36 6.63
N SER A 98 4.01 11.68 6.35
CA SER A 98 3.24 11.06 5.26
C SER A 98 3.79 11.44 3.89
N ILE A 99 4.09 12.73 3.69
CA ILE A 99 4.75 13.24 2.48
C ILE A 99 6.09 12.53 2.26
N ARG A 100 6.93 12.44 3.29
CA ARG A 100 8.25 11.79 3.21
C ARG A 100 8.14 10.32 2.79
N LYS A 101 7.18 9.58 3.35
CA LYS A 101 6.96 8.17 2.97
C LYS A 101 6.64 8.00 1.49
N VAL A 102 5.70 8.81 0.98
CA VAL A 102 5.28 8.75 -0.42
C VAL A 102 6.40 9.22 -1.35
N LYS A 103 7.12 10.28 -0.97
CA LYS A 103 8.27 10.79 -1.71
C LYS A 103 9.35 9.73 -1.87
N THR A 104 9.79 9.12 -0.77
CA THR A 104 10.80 8.04 -0.79
C THR A 104 10.34 6.86 -1.64
N TYR A 105 9.06 6.47 -1.55
CA TYR A 105 8.51 5.39 -2.36
C TYR A 105 8.66 5.65 -3.87
N TYR A 106 8.28 6.83 -4.35
CA TYR A 106 8.39 7.14 -5.79
C TYR A 106 9.85 7.38 -6.22
N GLU A 107 10.71 7.97 -5.38
CA GLU A 107 12.14 8.12 -5.68
C GLU A 107 12.81 6.74 -5.88
N ASP A 108 12.55 5.78 -4.99
CA ASP A 108 13.07 4.43 -5.09
C ASP A 108 12.47 3.69 -6.30
N PHE A 109 11.16 3.84 -6.54
CA PHE A 109 10.48 3.24 -7.69
C PHE A 109 11.03 3.76 -9.03
N ILE A 110 11.23 5.07 -9.17
CA ILE A 110 11.82 5.68 -10.37
C ILE A 110 13.25 5.16 -10.57
N ARG A 111 14.05 5.03 -9.51
CA ARG A 111 15.41 4.46 -9.60
C ARG A 111 15.38 3.01 -10.11
N GLN A 112 14.48 2.18 -9.57
CA GLN A 112 14.30 0.79 -10.00
C GLN A 112 13.83 0.71 -11.46
N ILE A 113 12.84 1.51 -11.85
CA ILE A 113 12.36 1.55 -13.24
C ILE A 113 13.49 1.93 -14.19
N ASN A 114 14.28 2.97 -13.89
CA ASN A 114 15.39 3.39 -14.74
C ASN A 114 16.42 2.25 -14.95
N PHE A 115 16.71 1.48 -13.90
CA PHE A 115 17.58 0.31 -14.02
C PHE A 115 16.98 -0.75 -14.96
N HIS A 116 15.69 -1.06 -14.82
CA HIS A 116 15.02 -2.03 -15.68
C HIS A 116 14.93 -1.57 -17.13
N ILE A 117 14.58 -0.30 -17.39
CA ILE A 117 14.60 0.29 -18.74
C ILE A 117 15.97 0.08 -19.40
N ALA A 118 17.05 0.45 -18.70
CA ALA A 118 18.40 0.31 -19.23
C ALA A 118 18.76 -1.16 -19.51
N SER A 119 18.38 -2.08 -18.61
CA SER A 119 18.64 -3.51 -18.78
C SER A 119 17.86 -4.12 -19.95
N ARG A 120 16.58 -3.78 -20.10
CA ARG A 120 15.70 -4.33 -21.15
C ARG A 120 15.99 -3.75 -22.52
N SER A 121 16.38 -2.47 -22.57
CA SER A 121 16.88 -1.83 -23.78
C SER A 121 18.11 -2.53 -24.35
N ARG A 122 19.10 -2.88 -23.50
CA ARG A 122 20.29 -3.65 -23.92
C ARG A 122 19.95 -5.05 -24.44
N SER A 123 18.87 -5.65 -23.97
CA SER A 123 18.38 -6.96 -24.42
C SER A 123 17.47 -6.88 -25.66
N GLY A 124 17.20 -5.69 -26.19
CA GLY A 124 16.33 -5.50 -27.35
C GLY A 124 14.82 -5.67 -27.07
N MET A 125 14.39 -5.64 -25.81
CA MET A 125 12.99 -5.84 -25.42
C MET A 125 12.18 -4.53 -25.54
N VAL A 126 11.94 -4.07 -26.76
CA VAL A 126 11.36 -2.75 -27.07
C VAL A 126 10.01 -2.52 -26.39
N ASP A 127 9.05 -3.43 -26.55
CA ASP A 127 7.70 -3.27 -25.99
C ASP A 127 7.72 -3.10 -24.46
N THR A 128 8.58 -3.86 -23.77
CA THR A 128 8.72 -3.75 -22.31
C THR A 128 9.39 -2.44 -21.88
N VAL A 129 10.29 -1.91 -22.69
CA VAL A 129 10.92 -0.61 -22.42
C VAL A 129 9.88 0.50 -22.54
N GLU A 130 9.01 0.44 -23.54
CA GLU A 130 7.92 1.39 -23.74
C GLU A 130 6.92 1.34 -22.58
N GLU A 131 6.50 0.14 -22.15
CA GLU A 131 5.63 -0.02 -20.98
C GLU A 131 6.25 0.57 -19.70
N LEU A 132 7.54 0.30 -19.47
CA LEU A 132 8.27 0.85 -18.32
C LEU A 132 8.44 2.38 -18.41
N ALA A 133 8.59 2.94 -19.62
CA ALA A 133 8.69 4.37 -19.84
C ALA A 133 7.37 5.09 -19.47
N VAL A 134 6.22 4.52 -19.86
CA VAL A 134 4.90 5.05 -19.47
C VAL A 134 4.74 4.99 -17.94
N LYS A 135 5.10 3.87 -17.31
CA LYS A 135 5.06 3.74 -15.84
C LYS A 135 5.97 4.74 -15.14
N LYS A 136 7.14 5.03 -15.71
CA LYS A 136 8.05 6.07 -15.22
C LYS A 136 7.41 7.45 -15.28
N GLU A 137 6.80 7.80 -16.40
CA GLU A 137 6.15 9.11 -16.59
C GLU A 137 5.03 9.32 -15.56
N ILE A 138 4.22 8.30 -15.30
CA ILE A 138 3.18 8.34 -14.25
C ILE A 138 3.81 8.57 -12.87
N ALA A 139 4.88 7.86 -12.53
CA ALA A 139 5.58 8.05 -11.25
C ALA A 139 6.21 9.44 -11.13
N GLU A 140 6.78 9.97 -12.22
CA GLU A 140 7.32 11.33 -12.31
C GLU A 140 6.23 12.41 -12.18
N SER A 141 5.01 12.13 -12.63
CA SER A 141 3.85 13.00 -12.38
C SER A 141 3.46 13.01 -10.90
N HIS A 142 3.34 11.84 -10.29
CA HIS A 142 2.98 11.73 -8.86
C HIS A 142 4.02 12.38 -7.94
N ILE A 143 5.32 12.18 -8.18
CA ILE A 143 6.36 12.80 -7.34
C ILE A 143 6.34 14.33 -7.45
N LYS A 144 6.03 14.90 -8.62
CA LYS A 144 5.86 16.35 -8.78
C LYS A 144 4.72 16.89 -7.92
N GLN A 145 3.57 16.20 -7.92
CA GLN A 145 2.43 16.56 -7.06
C GLN A 145 2.80 16.48 -5.57
N VAL A 146 3.54 15.46 -5.16
CA VAL A 146 4.00 15.31 -3.77
C VAL A 146 4.94 16.45 -3.37
N ILE A 147 5.85 16.85 -4.26
CA ILE A 147 6.76 17.99 -4.03
C ILE A 147 5.98 19.30 -3.93
N GLU A 148 4.97 19.50 -4.79
CA GLU A 148 4.10 20.68 -4.72
C GLU A 148 3.34 20.74 -3.38
N ILE A 149 2.76 19.62 -2.93
CA ILE A 149 2.10 19.53 -1.62
C ILE A 149 3.09 19.80 -0.48
N GLU A 150 4.33 19.31 -0.58
CA GLU A 150 5.40 19.59 0.40
C GLU A 150 5.70 21.09 0.51
N GLU A 151 5.82 21.77 -0.64
CA GLU A 151 6.09 23.21 -0.69
C GLU A 151 4.92 24.04 -0.14
N GLN A 152 3.70 23.73 -0.56
CA GLN A 152 2.49 24.36 -0.04
C GLN A 152 2.37 24.19 1.48
N ALA A 153 2.57 22.97 1.98
CA ALA A 153 2.52 22.69 3.41
C ALA A 153 3.58 23.45 4.22
N ARG A 154 4.79 23.66 3.65
CA ARG A 154 5.86 24.43 4.29
C ARG A 154 5.53 25.91 4.41
N ASN A 155 4.78 26.45 3.45
CA ASN A 155 4.35 27.84 3.42
C ASN A 155 3.02 28.07 4.17
N ASP A 156 2.49 27.06 4.86
CA ASP A 156 1.17 27.09 5.49
C ASP A 156 0.03 27.41 4.50
N GLU A 157 0.15 26.92 3.26
CA GLU A 157 -0.78 27.15 2.17
C GLU A 157 -1.31 25.83 1.58
N GLY A 158 -2.28 25.95 0.67
CA GLY A 158 -2.78 24.83 -0.14
C GLY A 158 -3.55 23.77 0.64
N VAL A 159 -3.58 22.57 0.07
CA VAL A 159 -4.42 21.46 0.58
C VAL A 159 -3.94 20.94 1.95
N GLY A 160 -2.64 21.03 2.24
CA GLY A 160 -2.08 20.63 3.54
C GLY A 160 -2.56 21.49 4.71
N HIS A 161 -2.83 22.78 4.45
CA HIS A 161 -3.29 23.71 5.48
C HIS A 161 -4.75 23.47 5.90
N GLY A 162 -5.57 22.85 5.05
CA GLY A 162 -6.97 22.53 5.35
C GLY A 162 -7.15 21.67 6.61
N ILE A 163 -6.20 20.77 6.87
CA ILE A 163 -6.18 19.93 8.08
C ILE A 163 -6.11 20.81 9.34
N ILE A 164 -5.19 21.78 9.35
CA ILE A 164 -4.97 22.69 10.49
C ILE A 164 -6.22 23.53 10.71
N ILE A 165 -6.80 24.09 9.64
CA ILE A 165 -8.04 24.87 9.72
C ILE A 165 -9.17 24.05 10.34
N SER A 166 -9.38 22.81 9.87
CA SER A 166 -10.46 21.95 10.37
C SER A 166 -10.30 21.66 11.86
N TYR A 167 -9.08 21.34 12.30
CA TYR A 167 -8.75 21.11 13.70
C TYR A 167 -8.97 22.35 14.57
N THR A 168 -8.41 23.50 14.17
CA THR A 168 -8.53 24.76 14.90
C THR A 168 -9.99 25.22 15.01
N ARG A 169 -10.78 25.06 13.93
CA ARG A 169 -12.22 25.33 13.95
C ARG A 169 -12.94 24.46 14.99
N GLY A 170 -12.67 23.15 14.98
CA GLY A 170 -13.24 22.22 15.95
C GLY A 170 -12.92 22.61 17.39
N PHE A 171 -11.67 22.93 17.65
CA PHE A 171 -11.21 23.36 18.98
C PHE A 171 -11.93 24.62 19.46
N ARG A 172 -12.02 25.65 18.60
CA ARG A 172 -12.76 26.88 18.90
C ARG A 172 -14.25 26.62 19.17
N ASN A 173 -14.87 25.72 18.42
CA ASN A 173 -16.26 25.32 18.65
C ASN A 173 -16.42 24.62 20.01
N GLY A 174 -15.46 23.79 20.42
CA GLY A 174 -15.44 23.17 21.75
C GLY A 174 -15.32 24.19 22.88
N LEU A 175 -14.44 25.19 22.73
CA LEU A 175 -14.35 26.31 23.67
C LEU A 175 -15.67 27.08 23.79
N ALA A 176 -16.30 27.39 22.65
CA ALA A 176 -17.59 28.07 22.63
C ALA A 176 -18.69 27.25 23.33
N ALA A 177 -18.69 25.92 23.16
CA ALA A 177 -19.62 25.02 23.85
C ALA A 177 -19.43 25.02 25.37
N ILE A 178 -18.17 25.03 25.86
CA ILE A 178 -17.86 25.15 27.29
C ILE A 178 -18.39 26.48 27.84
N SER A 179 -18.12 27.60 27.16
CA SER A 179 -18.61 28.92 27.57
C SER A 179 -20.14 28.98 27.56
N GLY A 180 -20.78 28.44 26.53
CA GLY A 180 -22.23 28.34 26.43
C GLY A 180 -22.82 27.56 27.60
N HIS A 181 -22.26 26.40 27.94
CA HIS A 181 -22.72 25.59 29.07
C HIS A 181 -22.50 26.29 30.42
N SER A 182 -21.35 26.95 30.60
CA SER A 182 -20.98 27.60 31.87
C SER A 182 -21.73 28.90 32.14
N ILE A 183 -22.04 29.68 31.10
CA ILE A 183 -22.66 31.01 31.21
C ILE A 183 -24.19 30.93 31.05
N LEU A 184 -24.72 30.14 30.11
CA LEU A 184 -26.16 30.12 29.83
C LEU A 184 -26.97 29.24 30.80
N ASN A 185 -26.34 28.26 31.47
CA ASN A 185 -27.00 27.43 32.49
C ASN A 185 -26.86 27.97 33.92
N LYS A 186 -26.15 29.08 34.12
CA LYS A 186 -26.24 29.82 35.39
C LYS A 186 -27.55 30.62 35.38
N HIS A 187 -28.58 30.04 35.96
CA HIS A 187 -29.76 30.79 36.39
C HIS A 187 -29.32 31.90 37.34
N PHE A 188 -29.44 33.15 36.91
CA PHE A 188 -29.48 34.32 37.79
C PHE A 188 -30.89 34.49 38.36
#